data_AF-A0A2E0RVL5-F1
#
_entry.id   AF-A0A2E0RVL5-F1
#
_cell.length_a   1.000
_cell.length_b   1.000
_cell.length_c   1.000
_cell.angle_alpha   90.00
_cell.angle_beta   90.00
_cell.angle_gamma   90.00
#
_symmetry.space_group_name_H-M   'P 1'
#
loop_
_entity.id
_entity.type
_entity.pdbx_description
1 polymer ?
#
loop_
_entity_poly.entity_id
_entity_poly.type
_entity_poly.pdbx_seq_one_letter_code
_entity_poly.pdbx_strand_id
1 'polypeptide(L)'
;AVRLGFARLVTHYWSNAGFLADGALLAGADRLAGVPTFLAHGRADISAPADVPVELAGRIPGAVLHIAERDGHGGHDLSTWMSSTLDHLARRASV
;
A
#
# COMPACT_ATOMS: atom_id res chain seq x y z
N ALA A 1 -9.70 5.01 26.59
CA ALA A 1 -8.44 5.70 26.24
C ALA A 1 -8.02 5.47 24.79
N VAL A 2 -7.77 4.22 24.36
CA VAL A 2 -7.24 3.89 23.01
C VAL A 2 -8.07 4.46 21.85
N ARG A 3 -9.41 4.29 21.87
CA ARG A 3 -10.31 4.79 20.82
C ARG A 3 -10.23 6.31 20.61
N LEU A 4 -10.12 7.07 21.71
CA LEU A 4 -10.02 8.53 21.65
C LEU A 4 -8.65 8.98 21.12
N GLY A 5 -7.58 8.26 21.50
CA GLY A 5 -6.25 8.50 20.95
C GLY A 5 -6.19 8.25 19.45
N PHE A 6 -6.76 7.12 18.98
CA PHE A 6 -6.85 6.80 17.56
C PHE A 6 -7.63 7.87 16.79
N ALA A 7 -8.83 8.23 17.24
CA ALA A 7 -9.64 9.26 16.60
C ALA A 7 -8.91 10.60 16.51
N ARG A 8 -8.24 11.02 17.60
CA ARG A 8 -7.45 12.26 17.60
C ARG A 8 -6.32 12.22 16.57
N LEU A 9 -5.57 11.12 16.48
CA LEU A 9 -4.48 11.01 15.52
C LEU A 9 -4.98 11.02 14.07
N VAL A 10 -6.01 10.22 13.76
CA VAL A 10 -6.60 10.20 12.41
C VAL A 10 -7.09 11.58 12.01
N THR A 11 -7.90 12.23 12.86
CA THR A 11 -8.42 13.58 12.57
C THR A 11 -7.29 14.60 12.44
N HIS A 12 -6.24 14.51 13.25
CA HIS A 12 -5.11 15.43 13.18
C HIS A 12 -4.35 15.33 11.85
N TYR A 13 -3.98 14.13 11.41
CA TYR A 13 -3.26 13.98 10.14
C TYR A 13 -4.16 14.30 8.93
N TRP A 14 -5.43 13.88 8.96
CA TRP A 14 -6.36 14.15 7.86
C TRP A 14 -6.67 15.63 7.70
N SER A 15 -6.88 16.35 8.81
CA SER A 15 -7.11 17.81 8.77
C SER A 15 -5.91 18.62 8.27
N ASN A 16 -4.71 18.02 8.23
CA ASN A 16 -3.48 18.66 7.76
C ASN A 16 -2.95 18.07 6.44
N ALA A 17 -3.76 17.30 5.72
CA ALA A 17 -3.34 16.62 4.48
C ALA A 17 -2.03 15.81 4.63
N GLY A 18 -1.86 15.16 5.79
CA GLY A 18 -0.66 14.41 6.12
C GLY A 18 0.63 15.25 6.23
N PHE A 19 0.51 16.59 6.30
CA PHE A 19 1.63 17.54 6.29
C PHE A 19 2.50 17.47 5.02
N LEU A 20 1.90 17.02 3.92
CA LEU A 20 2.54 16.94 2.62
C LEU A 20 1.76 17.79 1.61
N ALA A 21 2.45 18.24 0.57
CA ALA A 21 1.78 18.78 -0.60
C ALA A 21 1.01 17.67 -1.32
N ASP A 22 -0.10 18.03 -1.97
CA ASP A 22 -0.89 17.09 -2.78
C ASP A 22 -0.01 16.38 -3.81
N GLY A 23 -0.16 15.06 -3.88
CA GLY A 23 0.60 14.21 -4.82
C GLY A 23 2.08 14.04 -4.51
N ALA A 24 2.61 14.57 -3.39
CA ALA A 24 4.05 14.52 -3.08
C ALA A 24 4.62 13.08 -3.08
N LEU A 25 3.85 12.09 -2.62
CA LEU A 25 4.27 10.69 -2.63
C LEU A 25 4.36 10.10 -4.05
N LEU A 26 3.35 10.38 -4.88
CA LEU A 26 3.33 9.92 -6.27
C LEU A 26 4.44 10.58 -7.09
N ALA A 27 4.71 11.87 -6.85
CA ALA A 27 5.80 12.60 -7.50
C ALA A 27 7.19 12.07 -7.14
N GLY A 28 7.37 11.52 -5.94
CA GLY A 28 8.63 10.94 -5.48
C GLY A 28 8.72 9.42 -5.53
N ALA A 29 7.75 8.74 -6.17
CA ALA A 29 7.66 7.28 -6.16
C ALA A 29 8.80 6.61 -6.94
N ASP A 30 9.33 7.27 -7.96
CA ASP A 30 10.49 6.86 -8.76
C ASP A 30 11.76 6.65 -7.93
N ARG A 31 11.86 7.30 -6.76
CA ARG A 31 12.96 7.14 -5.80
C ARG A 31 13.07 5.71 -5.25
N LEU A 32 12.02 4.91 -5.40
CA LEU A 32 12.03 3.47 -5.06
C LEU A 32 12.60 2.60 -6.18
N ALA A 33 13.07 3.18 -7.29
CA ALA A 33 13.75 2.43 -8.34
C ALA A 33 14.90 1.58 -7.77
N GLY A 34 14.92 0.30 -8.14
CA GLY A 34 15.88 -0.67 -7.63
C GLY A 34 15.50 -1.31 -6.29
N VAL A 35 14.48 -0.82 -5.59
CA VAL A 35 13.89 -1.48 -4.43
C VAL A 35 12.79 -2.44 -4.91
N PRO A 36 12.90 -3.76 -4.63
CA PRO A 36 11.83 -4.71 -4.97
C PRO A 36 10.51 -4.26 -4.31
N THR A 37 9.52 -3.92 -5.14
CA THR A 37 8.26 -3.33 -4.68
C THR A 37 7.09 -4.23 -5.07
N PHE A 38 6.31 -4.63 -4.06
CA PHE A 38 5.13 -5.47 -4.19
C PHE A 38 3.97 -4.79 -3.47
N LEU A 39 2.88 -4.55 -4.19
CA LEU A 39 1.68 -3.89 -3.71
C LEU A 39 0.53 -4.91 -3.73
N ALA A 40 -0.23 -5.00 -2.65
CA ALA A 40 -1.45 -5.81 -2.58
C ALA A 40 -2.60 -4.91 -2.15
N HIS A 41 -3.74 -4.98 -2.85
CA HIS A 41 -4.90 -4.17 -2.52
C HIS A 41 -6.22 -4.91 -2.79
N GLY A 42 -7.21 -4.74 -1.91
CA GLY A 42 -8.54 -5.31 -2.11
C GLY A 42 -9.37 -4.45 -3.06
N ARG A 43 -10.02 -5.06 -4.06
CA ARG A 43 -10.88 -4.35 -5.01
C ARG A 43 -12.05 -3.65 -4.32
N ALA A 44 -12.55 -4.22 -3.23
CA ALA A 44 -13.71 -3.72 -2.49
C ALA A 44 -13.32 -2.85 -1.27
N ASP A 45 -12.08 -2.36 -1.19
CA ASP A 45 -11.69 -1.43 -0.12
C ASP A 45 -12.34 -0.05 -0.33
N ILE A 46 -13.44 0.18 0.39
CA ILE A 46 -14.17 1.45 0.37
C ILE A 46 -13.39 2.56 1.09
N SER A 47 -12.51 2.20 2.03
CA SER A 47 -11.75 3.16 2.82
C SER A 47 -10.53 3.72 2.06
N ALA A 48 -10.01 2.94 1.10
CA ALA A 48 -8.92 3.32 0.21
C ALA A 48 -9.21 2.74 -1.19
N PRO A 49 -9.75 3.54 -2.13
CA PRO A 49 -10.07 3.04 -3.46
C PRO A 49 -8.83 2.55 -4.24
N ALA A 50 -9.05 1.60 -5.15
CA ALA A 50 -7.97 0.89 -5.86
C ALA A 50 -7.25 1.71 -6.95
N ASP A 51 -7.73 2.91 -7.27
CA ASP A 51 -7.07 3.82 -8.20
C ASP A 51 -5.69 4.28 -7.68
N VAL A 52 -5.57 4.55 -6.38
CA VAL A 52 -4.31 4.97 -5.75
C VAL A 52 -3.18 3.95 -5.92
N PRO A 53 -3.32 2.66 -5.54
CA PRO A 53 -2.25 1.67 -5.74
C PRO A 53 -1.98 1.37 -7.22
N VAL A 54 -2.99 1.49 -8.10
CA VAL A 54 -2.79 1.38 -9.55
C VAL A 54 -1.89 2.49 -10.07
N GLU A 55 -2.15 3.74 -9.68
CA GLU A 55 -1.32 4.87 -10.08
C GLU A 55 0.10 4.75 -9.50
N LEU A 56 0.21 4.38 -8.23
CA LEU A 56 1.52 4.20 -7.57
C LEU A 56 2.36 3.12 -8.24
N ALA A 57 1.76 1.97 -8.57
CA ALA A 57 2.44 0.89 -9.27
C ALA A 57 2.97 1.33 -10.64
N GLY A 58 2.21 2.17 -11.36
CA GLY A 58 2.63 2.74 -12.64
C GLY A 58 3.82 3.70 -12.55
N ARG A 59 4.11 4.25 -11.36
CA ARG A 59 5.19 5.23 -11.14
C ARG A 59 6.46 4.63 -10.52
N ILE A 60 6.38 3.47 -9.89
CA ILE A 60 7.54 2.78 -9.31
C ILE A 60 8.09 1.77 -10.33
N PRO A 61 9.31 1.98 -10.88
CA PRO A 61 9.87 1.06 -11.87
C PRO A 61 10.02 -0.36 -11.33
N GLY A 62 9.39 -1.33 -12.01
CA GLY A 62 9.44 -2.74 -11.64
C GLY A 62 8.52 -3.15 -10.47
N ALA A 63 7.62 -2.27 -10.01
CA ALA A 63 6.62 -2.64 -9.03
C ALA A 63 5.63 -3.68 -9.58
N VAL A 64 5.22 -4.60 -8.71
CA VAL A 64 4.18 -5.59 -9.00
C VAL A 64 2.95 -5.27 -8.14
N LEU A 65 1.79 -5.15 -8.78
CA LEU A 65 0.51 -4.92 -8.10
C LEU A 65 -0.39 -6.17 -8.21
N HIS A 66 -0.86 -6.64 -7.06
CA HIS A 66 -1.92 -7.65 -6.94
C HIS A 66 -3.21 -6.98 -6.47
N ILE A 67 -4.28 -7.14 -7.23
CA ILE A 67 -5.63 -6.73 -6.82
C ILE A 67 -6.41 -7.99 -6.40
N ALA A 68 -6.73 -8.06 -5.11
CA ALA A 68 -7.56 -9.11 -4.55
C ALA A 68 -9.04 -8.79 -4.83
N GLU A 69 -9.60 -9.41 -5.87
CA GLU A 69 -10.89 -9.04 -6.45
C GLU A 69 -12.09 -9.16 -5.49
N ARG A 70 -11.97 -9.97 -4.44
CA ARG A 70 -13.05 -10.21 -3.45
C ARG A 70 -12.77 -9.62 -2.08
N ASP A 71 -11.59 -9.06 -1.87
CA ASP A 71 -11.17 -8.55 -0.57
C ASP A 71 -11.42 -7.04 -0.47
N GLY A 72 -11.59 -6.57 0.77
CA GLY A 72 -11.70 -5.14 1.10
C GLY A 72 -10.37 -4.61 1.65
N HIS A 73 -10.44 -3.82 2.72
CA HIS A 73 -9.24 -3.35 3.44
C HIS A 73 -8.35 -4.50 3.98
N GLY A 74 -8.94 -5.69 4.10
CA GLY A 74 -8.21 -6.93 4.31
C GLY A 74 -9.00 -8.09 3.72
N GLY A 75 -8.39 -9.27 3.77
CA GLY A 75 -9.02 -10.51 3.35
C GLY A 75 -8.02 -11.63 3.14
N HIS A 76 -8.55 -12.80 2.79
CA HIS A 76 -7.76 -14.04 2.72
C HIS A 76 -6.80 -14.04 1.52
N ASP A 77 -7.26 -13.58 0.36
CA ASP A 77 -6.43 -13.56 -0.85
C ASP A 77 -5.27 -12.57 -0.70
N LEU A 78 -5.56 -11.36 -0.22
CA LEU A 78 -4.56 -10.35 0.09
C LEU A 78 -3.50 -10.88 1.08
N SER A 79 -3.94 -11.50 2.17
CA SER A 79 -3.03 -12.05 3.20
C SER A 79 -2.17 -13.20 2.66
N THR A 80 -2.77 -14.07 1.84
CA THR A 80 -2.07 -15.21 1.22
C THR A 80 -1.02 -14.73 0.24
N TRP A 81 -1.38 -13.78 -0.63
CA TRP A 81 -0.46 -13.21 -1.60
C TRP A 81 0.72 -12.52 -0.92
N MET A 82 0.47 -11.68 0.09
CA MET A 82 1.52 -11.02 0.86
C MET A 82 2.49 -12.01 1.50
N SER A 83 1.97 -13.05 2.17
CA SER A 83 2.81 -14.08 2.80
C SER A 83 3.66 -14.82 1.78
N SER A 84 3.06 -15.24 0.66
CA SER A 84 3.78 -15.94 -0.41
C SER A 84 4.88 -15.10 -1.07
N THR A 85 4.65 -13.79 -1.18
CA THR A 85 5.60 -12.83 -1.74
C THR A 85 6.79 -12.64 -0.81
N LEU A 86 6.55 -12.50 0.50
CA LEU A 86 7.61 -12.42 1.50
C LEU A 86 8.46 -13.69 1.51
N ASP A 87 7.83 -14.86 1.46
CA ASP A 87 8.53 -16.15 1.35
C ASP A 87 9.40 -16.24 0.09
N HIS A 88 8.91 -15.73 -1.04
CA HIS A 88 9.67 -15.67 -2.30
C HIS A 88 10.91 -14.79 -2.16
N LEU A 89 10.77 -13.59 -1.56
CA LEU A 89 11.88 -12.67 -1.34
C LEU A 89 12.93 -13.26 -0.39
N ALA A 90 12.51 -13.90 0.70
CA ALA A 90 13.42 -14.55 1.65
C ALA A 90 14.27 -15.64 1.00
N ARG A 91 13.68 -16.45 0.10
CA ARG A 91 14.41 -17.47 -0.66
C ARG A 91 15.45 -16.86 -1.62
N ARG A 92 15.15 -15.74 -2.27
CA ARG A 92 16.09 -15.07 -3.18
C ARG A 92 17.27 -14.42 -2.48
N ALA A 93 17.08 -13.98 -1.24
CA ALA A 93 18.15 -13.38 -0.43
C ALA A 93 19.11 -14.44 0.16
N SER A 94 18.73 -15.71 0.16
CA SER A 94 19.49 -16.81 0.73
C SER A 94 20.42 -17.53 -0.27
N VAL A 95 20.50 -17.02 -1.51
CA VAL A 95 21.33 -17.53 -2.62
C VAL A 95 22.31 -16.45 -3.01
#